data_AF-A0A5E4GN85-F1
#
_entry.id   AF-A0A5E4GN85-F1
#
_cell.length_a   1.000
_cell.length_b   1.000
_cell.length_c   1.000
_cell.angle_alpha   90.00
_cell.angle_beta   90.00
_cell.angle_gamma   90.00
#
_symmetry.space_group_name_H-M   'P 1'
#
loop_
_entity.id
_entity.type
_entity.pdbx_description
1 polymer ?
#
loop_
_entity_poly.entity_id
_entity_poly.type
_entity_poly.pdbx_seq_one_letter_code
_entity_poly.pdbx_strand_id
1 'polypeptide(L)'
;LSFRGNDESATSSNRGNYLELLQFLADNDEKVKEVVLENAPGNLKLVAPKIQKDIVNACAGETLDVIMSDLKDRFFSILVDEARDIFVKEQMAMVLRYVDDKGHVIE
;
A
#
# COMPACT_ATOMS: atom_id res chain seq x y z
N LEU A 1 -7.58 -5.77 0.96
CA LEU A 1 -6.48 -6.63 0.47
C LEU A 1 -5.60 -7.04 1.65
N SER A 2 -5.20 -8.30 1.78
CA SER A 2 -4.27 -8.70 2.83
C SER A 2 -2.84 -8.31 2.44
N PHE A 3 -2.16 -7.50 3.25
CA PHE A 3 -0.76 -7.15 2.99
C PHE A 3 0.19 -8.35 3.12
N ARG A 4 -0.18 -9.30 3.98
CA ARG A 4 0.55 -10.55 4.21
C ARG A 4 -0.10 -11.72 3.49
N GLY A 5 0.75 -12.63 3.05
CA GLY A 5 0.32 -13.93 2.55
C GLY A 5 -0.03 -14.85 3.71
N ASN A 6 -0.88 -15.84 3.44
CA ASN A 6 -1.06 -16.96 4.37
C ASN A 6 0.21 -17.81 4.45
N ASP A 7 0.93 -17.90 3.33
CA ASP A 7 2.25 -18.51 3.22
C ASP A 7 3.21 -17.54 2.52
N GLU A 8 4.20 -17.03 3.25
CA GLU A 8 5.23 -16.11 2.75
C GLU A 8 6.52 -16.84 2.31
N SER A 9 6.51 -18.19 2.31
CA SER A 9 7.65 -19.01 1.89
C SER A 9 8.07 -18.73 0.44
N ALA A 10 9.35 -18.96 0.12
CA ALA A 10 9.88 -18.74 -1.23
C ALA A 10 9.22 -19.63 -2.31
N THR A 11 8.57 -20.73 -1.90
CA THR A 11 7.86 -21.67 -2.77
C THR A 11 6.38 -21.34 -2.91
N SER A 12 5.87 -20.36 -2.17
CA SER A 12 4.47 -19.95 -2.25
C SER A 12 4.19 -19.27 -3.58
N SER A 13 3.02 -19.57 -4.17
CA SER A 13 2.53 -18.89 -5.37
C SER A 13 1.95 -17.50 -5.09
N ASN A 14 1.70 -17.17 -3.82
CA ASN A 14 1.24 -15.86 -3.39
C ASN A 14 1.78 -15.56 -1.99
N ARG A 15 2.88 -14.81 -1.93
CA ARG A 15 3.55 -14.43 -0.68
C ARG A 15 2.91 -13.20 -0.03
N GLY A 16 1.79 -12.72 -0.56
CA GLY A 16 1.10 -11.52 -0.12
C GLY A 16 1.65 -10.25 -0.75
N ASN A 17 0.78 -9.24 -0.82
CA ASN A 17 1.01 -8.03 -1.62
C ASN A 17 2.31 -7.30 -1.27
N TYR A 18 2.72 -7.26 0.01
CA TYR A 18 3.96 -6.57 0.38
C TYR A 18 5.20 -7.25 -0.19
N LEU A 19 5.32 -8.58 -0.02
CA LEU A 19 6.51 -9.30 -0.46
C LEU A 19 6.61 -9.39 -1.98
N GLU A 20 5.47 -9.56 -2.66
CA GLU A 20 5.42 -9.52 -4.13
C GLU A 20 5.84 -8.14 -4.67
N LEU A 21 5.36 -7.05 -4.05
CA LEU A 21 5.76 -5.70 -4.44
C LEU A 21 7.24 -5.43 -4.13
N LEU A 22 7.74 -5.86 -2.98
CA LEU A 22 9.16 -5.71 -2.61
C LEU A 22 10.07 -6.49 -3.57
N GLN A 23 9.66 -7.70 -3.98
CA GLN A 23 10.37 -8.48 -5.00
C GLN A 23 10.34 -7.76 -6.35
N PHE A 24 9.17 -7.27 -6.78
CA PHE A 24 9.05 -6.49 -8.01
C PHE A 24 9.99 -5.27 -8.01
N LEU A 25 10.08 -4.52 -6.90
CA LEU A 25 11.00 -3.39 -6.79
C LEU A 25 12.47 -3.84 -6.87
N ALA A 26 12.84 -4.94 -6.20
CA ALA A 26 14.19 -5.50 -6.28
C ALA A 26 14.54 -5.98 -7.69
N ASP A 27 13.57 -6.46 -8.46
CA ASP A 27 13.80 -6.92 -9.83
C ASP A 27 13.97 -5.76 -10.83
N ASN A 28 13.48 -4.56 -10.49
CA ASN A 28 13.47 -3.39 -11.37
C ASN A 28 14.42 -2.26 -10.94
N ASP A 29 14.98 -2.30 -9.73
CA ASP A 29 15.92 -1.30 -9.22
C ASP A 29 17.13 -1.98 -8.54
N GLU A 30 18.32 -1.84 -9.15
CA GLU A 30 19.56 -2.45 -8.65
C GLU A 30 19.91 -1.97 -7.24
N LYS A 31 19.65 -0.69 -6.90
CA LYS A 31 19.96 -0.17 -5.57
C LYS A 31 19.05 -0.78 -4.52
N VAL A 32 17.78 -0.99 -4.85
CA VAL A 32 16.84 -1.69 -3.98
C VAL A 32 17.28 -3.16 -3.84
N LYS A 33 17.61 -3.81 -4.96
CA LYS A 33 18.05 -5.21 -4.99
C LYS A 33 19.21 -5.48 -4.05
N GLU A 34 20.17 -4.58 -3.96
CA GLU A 34 21.38 -4.73 -3.12
C GLU A 34 21.09 -4.72 -1.61
N VAL A 35 19.95 -4.18 -1.17
CA VAL A 35 19.71 -3.90 0.26
C VAL A 35 18.48 -4.60 0.85
N VAL A 36 17.75 -5.39 0.06
CA VAL A 36 16.50 -6.05 0.49
C VAL A 36 16.56 -7.58 0.37
N LEU A 37 15.61 -8.26 1.02
CA LEU A 37 15.44 -9.71 0.92
C LEU A 37 16.73 -10.49 1.26
N GLU A 38 17.21 -11.35 0.37
CA GLU A 38 18.42 -12.17 0.60
C GLU A 38 19.72 -11.38 0.46
N ASN A 39 19.70 -10.20 -0.17
CA ASN A 39 20.88 -9.35 -0.31
C ASN A 39 21.03 -8.35 0.85
N ALA A 40 20.02 -8.24 1.71
CA ALA A 40 20.03 -7.29 2.81
C ALA A 40 21.18 -7.56 3.80
N PRO A 41 21.80 -6.50 4.37
CA PRO A 41 22.85 -6.66 5.36
C PRO A 41 22.28 -7.27 6.65
N GLY A 42 22.65 -8.52 6.93
CA GLY A 42 22.24 -9.25 8.12
C GLY A 42 20.73 -9.47 8.20
N ASN A 43 20.12 -9.02 9.29
CA ASN A 43 18.69 -9.24 9.57
C ASN A 43 17.77 -8.15 8.99
N LEU A 44 18.31 -7.13 8.30
CA LEU A 44 17.54 -6.00 7.78
C LEU A 44 16.79 -6.33 6.48
N LYS A 45 16.18 -7.50 6.38
CA LYS A 45 15.52 -7.98 5.15
C LYS A 45 14.26 -7.19 4.75
N LEU A 46 13.82 -6.25 5.58
CA LEU A 46 12.57 -5.47 5.45
C LEU A 46 11.28 -6.32 5.44
N VAL A 47 11.34 -7.56 5.93
CA VAL A 47 10.19 -8.49 5.92
C VAL A 47 9.48 -8.60 7.28
N ALA A 48 10.06 -8.06 8.35
CA ALA A 48 9.46 -8.17 9.68
C ALA A 48 8.12 -7.42 9.75
N PRO A 49 7.07 -7.98 10.40
CA PRO A 49 5.73 -7.40 10.36
C PRO A 49 5.66 -5.94 10.81
N LYS A 50 6.49 -5.56 11.79
CA LYS A 50 6.59 -4.17 12.25
C LYS A 50 7.16 -3.25 11.17
N ILE A 51 8.26 -3.66 10.53
CA ILE A 51 8.90 -2.88 9.46
C ILE A 51 7.97 -2.72 8.26
N GLN A 52 7.26 -3.79 7.86
CA GLN A 52 6.27 -3.72 6.77
C GLN A 52 5.19 -2.66 7.06
N LYS A 53 4.66 -2.66 8.29
CA LYS A 53 3.65 -1.67 8.70
C LYS A 53 4.21 -0.25 8.73
N ASP A 54 5.42 -0.06 9.24
CA ASP A 54 6.05 1.27 9.33
C ASP A 54 6.25 1.86 7.93
N ILE A 55 6.74 1.07 6.97
CA ILE A 55 6.91 1.49 5.56
C ILE A 55 5.56 1.81 4.92
N VAL A 56 4.56 0.94 5.07
CA VAL A 56 3.22 1.16 4.50
C VAL A 56 2.59 2.42 5.06
N ASN A 57 2.72 2.67 6.37
CA ASN A 57 2.19 3.87 7.00
C ASN A 57 2.91 5.13 6.50
N ALA A 58 4.23 5.07 6.30
CA ALA A 58 4.98 6.18 5.73
C ALA A 58 4.52 6.49 4.29
N CYS A 59 4.43 5.47 3.43
CA CYS A 59 3.89 5.62 2.07
C CYS A 59 2.46 6.18 2.05
N ALA A 60 1.61 5.71 2.96
CA ALA A 60 0.23 6.19 3.07
C ALA A 60 0.18 7.66 3.51
N GLY A 61 1.04 8.06 4.46
CA GLY A 61 1.19 9.46 4.89
C GLY A 61 1.60 10.38 3.74
N GLU A 62 2.70 10.05 3.05
CA GLU A 62 3.18 10.84 1.91
C GLU A 62 2.13 10.94 0.79
N THR A 63 1.45 9.83 0.49
CA THR A 63 0.37 9.82 -0.51
C THR A 63 -0.79 10.72 -0.08
N LEU A 64 -1.19 10.65 1.18
CA LEU A 64 -2.25 11.50 1.73
C LEU A 64 -1.85 12.98 1.68
N ASP A 65 -0.61 13.31 2.02
CA ASP A 65 -0.10 14.68 2.01
C ASP A 65 -0.13 15.27 0.59
N VAL A 66 0.24 14.49 -0.43
CA VAL A 66 0.12 14.90 -1.84
C VAL A 66 -1.35 15.13 -2.21
N ILE A 67 -2.24 14.21 -1.87
CA ILE A 67 -3.68 14.34 -2.17
C ILE A 67 -4.28 15.56 -1.45
N MET A 68 -3.93 15.81 -0.20
CA MET A 68 -4.43 16.95 0.58
C MET A 68 -3.86 18.29 0.07
N SER A 69 -2.59 18.30 -0.33
CA SER A 69 -1.97 19.45 -1.00
C SER A 69 -2.61 19.76 -2.35
N ASP A 70 -3.03 18.73 -3.09
CA ASP A 70 -3.80 18.90 -4.31
C ASP A 70 -5.22 19.37 -3.99
N LEU A 71 -5.89 18.83 -2.96
CA LEU A 71 -7.24 19.25 -2.61
C LEU A 71 -7.32 20.74 -2.20
N LYS A 72 -6.43 21.21 -1.32
CA LYS A 72 -6.46 22.56 -0.73
C LYS A 72 -7.85 22.87 -0.13
N ASP A 73 -8.39 24.06 -0.40
CA ASP A 73 -9.69 24.54 0.09
C ASP A 73 -10.85 24.23 -0.88
N ARG A 74 -10.70 23.21 -1.74
CA ARG A 74 -11.71 22.86 -2.75
C ARG A 74 -12.86 22.04 -2.17
N PHE A 75 -13.98 22.05 -2.89
CA PHE A 75 -15.05 21.11 -2.66
C PHE A 75 -14.61 19.68 -3.00
N PHE A 76 -14.97 18.76 -2.12
CA PHE A 76 -14.80 17.33 -2.29
C PHE A 76 -16.09 16.60 -1.92
N SER A 77 -16.20 15.36 -2.35
CA SER A 77 -17.18 14.42 -1.83
C SER A 77 -16.48 13.17 -1.30
N ILE A 78 -17.10 12.55 -0.30
CA ILE A 78 -16.69 11.25 0.21
C ILE A 78 -17.83 10.29 -0.11
N LEU A 79 -17.53 9.24 -0.88
CA LEU A 79 -18.43 8.13 -1.08
C LEU A 79 -18.07 7.05 -0.07
N VAL A 80 -19.07 6.58 0.67
CA VAL A 80 -18.92 5.50 1.65
C VAL A 80 -19.85 4.38 1.24
N ASP A 81 -19.28 3.19 1.05
CA ASP A 81 -20.03 1.97 0.77
C ASP A 81 -19.77 0.94 1.86
N GLU A 82 -20.83 0.28 2.33
CA GLU A 82 -20.77 -0.73 3.38
C GLU A 82 -21.33 -2.04 2.84
N ALA A 83 -20.54 -3.11 2.96
CA ALA A 83 -20.92 -4.45 2.55
C ALA A 83 -20.56 -5.47 3.62
N ARG A 84 -21.45 -6.44 3.82
CA ARG A 84 -21.21 -7.58 4.73
C ARG A 84 -20.45 -8.68 4.03
N ASP A 85 -19.38 -9.16 4.65
CA ASP A 85 -18.69 -10.37 4.19
C ASP A 85 -19.41 -11.66 4.65
N ILE A 86 -18.92 -12.81 4.16
CA ILE A 86 -19.45 -14.15 4.49
C ILE A 86 -19.34 -14.51 5.98
N PHE A 87 -18.57 -13.75 6.76
CA PHE A 87 -18.41 -13.90 8.21
C PHE A 87 -19.25 -12.88 8.99
N VAL A 88 -20.19 -12.19 8.34
CA VAL A 88 -21.07 -11.17 8.93
C VAL A 88 -20.26 -10.00 9.50
N LYS A 89 -19.05 -9.76 8.98
CA LYS A 89 -18.31 -8.55 9.30
C LYS A 89 -18.64 -7.48 8.28
N GLU A 90 -18.96 -6.29 8.77
CA GLU A 90 -19.10 -5.10 7.94
C GLU A 90 -17.71 -4.72 7.39
N GLN A 91 -17.64 -4.49 6.09
CA GLN A 91 -16.49 -3.93 5.39
C GLN A 91 -16.91 -2.59 4.82
N MET A 92 -16.11 -1.55 5.05
CA MET A 92 -16.40 -0.20 4.58
C MET A 92 -15.34 0.23 3.56
N ALA A 93 -15.80 0.65 2.38
CA ALA A 93 -14.98 1.31 1.38
C ALA A 93 -15.24 2.82 1.42
N MET A 94 -14.18 3.62 1.36
CA MET A 94 -14.26 5.07 1.28
C MET A 94 -13.54 5.55 0.03
N VAL A 95 -14.16 6.44 -0.74
CA VAL A 95 -13.57 7.07 -1.92
C VAL A 95 -13.64 8.58 -1.74
N LEU A 96 -12.51 9.26 -1.91
CA LEU A 96 -12.41 10.72 -1.91
C LEU A 96 -12.47 11.21 -3.35
N ARG A 97 -13.50 11.97 -3.73
CA ARG A 97 -13.65 12.53 -5.07
C ARG A 97 -13.51 14.05 -5.05
N TYR A 98 -12.69 14.60 -5.93
CA TYR A 98 -12.49 16.05 -6.08
C TYR A 98 -12.15 16.44 -7.52
N VAL A 99 -12.06 17.75 -7.80
CA VAL A 99 -11.69 18.28 -9.12
C VAL A 99 -10.32 18.95 -9.06
N ASP A 100 -9.39 18.51 -9.90
CA ASP A 100 -8.03 19.05 -9.99
C ASP A 100 -7.98 20.46 -10.64
N ASP A 101 -6.80 21.07 -10.68
CA ASP A 101 -6.62 22.42 -11.25
C ASP A 101 -6.86 22.48 -12.76
N LYS A 102 -6.93 21.33 -13.42
CA LYS A 102 -7.19 21.18 -14.85
C LYS A 102 -8.67 20.87 -15.14
N GLY A 103 -9.50 20.77 -14.11
CA GLY A 103 -10.92 20.44 -14.24
C GLY A 103 -11.20 18.94 -14.37
N HIS A 104 -10.23 18.06 -14.11
CA HIS A 104 -10.43 16.62 -14.11
C HIS A 104 -10.99 16.14 -12.78
N VAL A 105 -11.89 15.18 -12.84
CA VAL A 105 -12.37 14.46 -11.66
C VAL A 105 -11.31 13.46 -11.23
N ILE A 106 -10.90 13.53 -9.96
CA ILE A 106 -9.97 12.61 -9.30
C ILE A 106 -10.76 11.82 -8.26
N GLU A 107 -10.48 10.51 -8.16
CA GLU A 107 -11.14 9.52 -7.29
C GLU A 107 -10.13 8.52 -6.71
#